data_AF-A0A7L5RXE8-F1
#
_entry.id   AF-A0A7L5RXE8-F1
#
_cell.length_a   1.000
_cell.length_b   1.000
_cell.length_c   1.000
_cell.angle_alpha   90.00
_cell.angle_beta   90.00
_cell.angle_gamma   90.00
#
_symmetry.space_group_name_H-M   'P 1'
#
loop_
_entity.id
_entity.type
_entity.pdbx_description
1 polymer ?
#
loop_
_entity_poly.entity_id
_entity_poly.type
_entity_poly.pdbx_seq_one_letter_code
_entity_poly.pdbx_strand_id
1 'polypeptide(L)'
;MISIAKGMLGRLPVVRPWMWLSVAGLAGLMYLAATFHLDDRLLFSLKTYWHEHSWSERSLWLPEYEVKIDAVPVASVQDNLSGLTYDDSADHLWAVVNNPEELLAIGKDGRFIARYPLQGFSDVEGVTYLGDGLLVVAEERRQSLVIVPVPKTPGPLQREDYQSITLGLHAEENNGFEGLGYDRRGDRLFVVKEHSPRKLYEIQGLRRTLAGHLSLNIIDRESWIADKDMATDLASVHFDERTGHLVLLSEEANMMLELDAEGKMVSFRSLWRGFAGLEDSVPQAEGLTFDDDGNLYLVSEPNLFYAFERKQEG
;
A
#
# COMPACT_ATOMS: atom_id res chain seq x y z
N MET A 1 11.30 40.97 -71.82
CA MET A 1 10.03 40.23 -71.67
C MET A 1 10.39 38.82 -71.19
N ILE A 2 10.24 38.52 -69.90
CA ILE A 2 9.05 37.82 -69.33
C ILE A 2 8.92 36.45 -70.03
N SER A 3 9.14 35.29 -69.41
CA SER A 3 8.25 34.75 -68.38
C SER A 3 8.69 33.37 -67.85
N ILE A 4 8.64 33.24 -66.52
CA ILE A 4 8.10 32.10 -65.76
C ILE A 4 8.88 30.77 -65.74
N ALA A 5 9.65 30.64 -64.66
CA ALA A 5 9.80 29.38 -63.95
C ALA A 5 8.43 29.00 -63.32
N LYS A 6 7.86 27.85 -63.69
CA LYS A 6 6.66 27.29 -63.06
C LYS A 6 6.92 25.86 -62.60
N GLY A 7 7.10 25.73 -61.29
CA GLY A 7 6.46 24.71 -60.46
C GLY A 7 6.88 23.26 -60.65
N MET A 8 7.88 22.83 -59.88
CA MET A 8 7.89 21.48 -59.32
C MET A 8 7.52 21.56 -57.84
N LEU A 9 6.26 21.90 -57.54
CA LEU A 9 5.69 21.52 -56.24
C LEU A 9 5.21 20.08 -56.39
N GLY A 10 5.98 19.14 -55.84
CA GLY A 10 5.55 17.75 -55.71
C GLY A 10 4.19 17.72 -55.02
N ARG A 11 3.21 17.01 -55.61
CA ARG A 11 1.94 16.75 -54.96
C ARG A 11 2.25 15.95 -53.70
N LEU A 12 2.14 16.60 -52.54
CA LEU A 12 2.12 15.89 -51.25
C LEU A 12 1.03 14.83 -51.33
N PRO A 13 1.30 13.57 -50.95
CA PRO A 13 0.29 12.54 -50.96
C PRO A 13 -0.89 13.04 -50.12
N VAL A 14 -2.09 13.03 -50.71
CA VAL A 14 -3.33 13.37 -49.99
C VAL A 14 -3.57 12.24 -49.00
N VAL A 15 -3.00 12.38 -47.81
CA VAL A 15 -3.19 11.44 -46.71
C VAL A 15 -4.66 11.50 -46.34
N ARG A 16 -5.36 10.36 -46.45
CA ARG A 16 -6.79 10.31 -46.20
C ARG A 16 -7.07 10.66 -44.72
N PRO A 17 -8.11 11.44 -44.40
CA PRO A 17 -8.39 11.87 -43.01
C PRO A 17 -8.45 10.73 -41.98
N TRP A 18 -8.90 9.52 -42.38
CA TRP A 18 -8.94 8.36 -41.49
C TRP A 18 -7.55 7.87 -41.04
N MET A 19 -6.49 8.12 -41.81
CA MET A 19 -5.13 7.77 -41.41
C MET A 19 -4.64 8.66 -40.26
N TRP A 20 -4.99 9.96 -40.26
CA TRP A 20 -4.69 10.86 -39.15
C TRP A 20 -5.46 10.47 -37.89
N LEU A 21 -6.73 10.05 -38.03
CA LEU A 21 -7.51 9.50 -36.91
C LEU A 21 -6.89 8.21 -36.38
N SER A 22 -6.35 7.35 -37.25
CA SER A 22 -5.68 6.11 -36.84
C SER A 22 -4.37 6.38 -36.10
N VAL A 23 -3.58 7.34 -36.59
CA VAL A 23 -2.33 7.77 -35.92
C VAL A 23 -2.63 8.42 -34.57
N ALA A 24 -3.63 9.31 -34.50
CA ALA A 24 -4.06 9.92 -33.25
C ALA A 24 -4.60 8.87 -32.26
N GLY A 25 -5.38 7.90 -32.75
CA GLY A 25 -5.85 6.76 -31.95
C GLY A 25 -4.70 5.91 -31.42
N LEU A 26 -3.72 5.58 -32.26
CA LEU A 26 -2.54 4.81 -31.84
C LEU A 26 -1.68 5.60 -30.84
N ALA A 27 -1.48 6.90 -31.06
CA ALA A 27 -0.78 7.77 -30.12
C ALA A 27 -1.52 7.86 -28.78
N GLY A 28 -2.84 7.94 -28.81
CA GLY A 28 -3.69 7.88 -27.61
C GLY A 28 -3.55 6.55 -26.87
N LEU A 29 -3.53 5.42 -27.59
CA LEU A 29 -3.31 4.10 -26.98
C LEU A 29 -1.92 3.96 -26.38
N MET A 30 -0.87 4.44 -27.05
CA MET A 30 0.50 4.43 -26.51
C MET A 30 0.62 5.35 -25.30
N TYR A 31 -0.04 6.51 -25.32
CA TYR A 31 -0.09 7.41 -24.17
C TYR A 31 -0.75 6.72 -22.98
N LEU A 32 -1.93 6.10 -23.18
CA LEU A 32 -2.60 5.33 -22.12
C LEU A 32 -1.76 4.16 -21.62
N ALA A 33 -1.07 3.44 -22.51
CA ALA A 33 -0.20 2.34 -22.11
C ALA A 33 0.96 2.82 -21.23
N ALA A 34 1.57 3.95 -21.58
CA ALA A 34 2.65 4.56 -20.80
C ALA A 34 2.13 5.12 -19.46
N THR A 35 0.97 5.78 -19.42
CA THR A 35 0.44 6.35 -18.17
C THR A 35 0.06 5.30 -17.15
N PHE A 36 -0.39 4.13 -17.60
CA PHE A 36 -0.78 3.02 -16.72
C PHE A 36 0.30 1.94 -16.58
N HIS A 37 1.52 2.20 -17.09
CA HIS A 37 2.64 1.26 -17.06
C HIS A 37 2.24 -0.15 -17.55
N LEU A 38 1.39 -0.23 -18.59
CA LEU A 38 0.85 -1.51 -19.08
C LEU A 38 1.95 -2.40 -19.68
N ASP A 39 2.99 -1.79 -20.21
CA ASP A 39 4.21 -2.45 -20.69
C ASP A 39 4.99 -3.07 -19.54
N ASP A 40 5.25 -2.34 -18.46
CA ASP A 40 5.91 -2.88 -17.26
C ASP A 40 5.09 -4.00 -16.64
N ARG A 41 3.78 -3.80 -16.48
CA ARG A 41 2.86 -4.82 -15.96
C ARG A 41 2.87 -6.08 -16.82
N LEU A 42 2.90 -5.95 -18.15
CA LEU A 42 2.98 -7.10 -19.06
C LEU A 42 4.33 -7.80 -18.95
N LEU A 43 5.44 -7.05 -18.97
CA LEU A 43 6.79 -7.58 -18.85
C LEU A 43 6.98 -8.32 -17.53
N PHE A 44 6.54 -7.73 -16.42
CA PHE A 44 6.58 -8.38 -15.12
C PHE A 44 5.64 -9.57 -15.06
N SER A 45 4.42 -9.50 -15.59
CA SER A 45 3.51 -10.67 -15.65
C SER A 45 4.17 -11.85 -16.38
N LEU A 46 4.84 -11.60 -17.50
CA LEU A 46 5.57 -12.63 -18.25
C LEU A 46 6.79 -13.16 -17.46
N LYS A 47 7.55 -12.27 -16.82
CA LYS A 47 8.70 -12.64 -15.99
C LYS A 47 8.28 -13.48 -14.79
N THR A 48 7.20 -13.08 -14.11
CA THR A 48 6.59 -13.77 -12.98
C THR A 48 6.11 -15.15 -13.41
N TYR A 49 5.38 -15.26 -14.52
CA TYR A 49 4.96 -16.56 -15.08
C TYR A 49 6.15 -17.50 -15.38
N TRP A 50 7.24 -16.98 -15.95
CA TRP A 50 8.44 -17.79 -16.21
C TRP A 50 9.20 -18.21 -14.94
N HIS A 51 9.09 -17.46 -13.85
CA HIS A 51 9.80 -17.75 -12.59
C HIS A 51 8.91 -18.42 -11.54
N GLU A 52 7.64 -18.67 -11.84
CA GLU A 52 6.60 -19.23 -10.97
C GLU A 52 7.07 -20.46 -10.18
N HIS A 53 7.77 -21.41 -10.84
CA HIS A 53 8.24 -22.64 -10.19
C HIS A 53 9.37 -22.45 -9.16
N SER A 54 10.06 -21.30 -9.17
CA SER A 54 11.21 -21.05 -8.27
C SER A 54 10.89 -20.16 -7.07
N TRP A 55 9.80 -19.38 -7.14
CA TRP A 55 9.43 -18.42 -6.09
C TRP A 55 8.12 -18.76 -5.39
N SER A 56 7.12 -19.35 -6.07
CA SER A 56 5.77 -19.58 -5.52
C SER A 56 5.73 -20.38 -4.20
N GLU A 57 6.66 -21.32 -3.99
CA GLU A 57 6.74 -22.13 -2.76
C GLU A 57 7.37 -21.38 -1.56
N ARG A 58 8.02 -20.23 -1.80
CA ARG A 58 8.76 -19.45 -0.78
C ARG A 58 8.30 -18.00 -0.66
N SER A 59 7.26 -17.63 -1.40
CA SER A 59 6.69 -16.28 -1.45
C SER A 59 5.23 -16.32 -1.05
N LEU A 60 4.65 -15.16 -0.75
CA LEU A 60 3.19 -15.02 -0.65
C LEU A 60 2.55 -15.37 -2.00
N TRP A 61 3.18 -14.91 -3.09
CA TRP A 61 2.72 -15.11 -4.46
C TRP A 61 1.35 -14.46 -4.70
N LEU A 62 1.37 -13.12 -4.74
CA LEU A 62 0.18 -12.28 -4.88
C LEU A 62 -0.75 -12.61 -6.09
N PRO A 63 -0.27 -13.14 -7.24
CA PRO A 63 -1.14 -13.51 -8.35
C PRO A 63 -2.22 -14.56 -8.04
N GLU A 64 -2.05 -15.36 -6.97
CA GLU A 64 -3.02 -16.39 -6.57
C GLU A 64 -4.11 -15.90 -5.61
N TYR A 65 -4.04 -14.66 -5.13
CA TYR A 65 -5.03 -14.13 -4.18
C TYR A 65 -6.32 -13.70 -4.88
N GLU A 66 -7.42 -14.40 -4.61
CA GLU A 66 -8.76 -14.09 -5.12
C GLU A 66 -9.64 -13.57 -3.97
N VAL A 67 -10.51 -12.62 -4.30
CA VAL A 67 -11.42 -11.98 -3.35
C VAL A 67 -12.47 -12.99 -2.88
N LYS A 68 -12.71 -12.97 -1.58
CA LYS A 68 -13.73 -13.78 -0.88
C LYS A 68 -14.82 -12.91 -0.30
N ILE A 69 -14.43 -11.75 0.23
CA ILE A 69 -15.32 -10.69 0.70
C ILE A 69 -15.00 -9.48 -0.15
N ASP A 70 -15.97 -9.06 -0.97
CA ASP A 70 -15.81 -7.98 -1.94
C ASP A 70 -16.59 -6.75 -1.48
N ALA A 71 -15.86 -5.66 -1.21
CA ALA A 71 -16.39 -4.32 -0.93
C ALA A 71 -17.50 -4.25 0.13
N VAL A 72 -17.31 -4.88 1.29
CA VAL A 72 -18.30 -4.79 2.38
C VAL A 72 -18.06 -3.52 3.20
N PRO A 73 -19.05 -2.62 3.35
CA PRO A 73 -18.88 -1.43 4.17
C PRO A 73 -18.70 -1.79 5.66
N VAL A 74 -17.66 -1.26 6.29
CA VAL A 74 -17.45 -1.38 7.73
C VAL A 74 -18.52 -0.56 8.44
N ALA A 75 -19.43 -1.25 9.13
CA ALA A 75 -20.55 -0.61 9.81
C ALA A 75 -20.06 0.49 10.77
N SER A 76 -20.81 1.60 10.83
CA SER A 76 -20.55 2.79 11.65
C SER A 76 -19.38 3.69 11.22
N VAL A 77 -18.55 3.27 10.26
CA VAL A 77 -17.52 4.13 9.64
C VAL A 77 -18.16 4.86 8.46
N GLN A 78 -17.95 6.17 8.35
CA GLN A 78 -18.53 6.97 7.28
C GLN A 78 -17.55 7.24 6.15
N ASP A 79 -16.31 7.56 6.52
CA ASP A 79 -15.25 7.98 5.60
C ASP A 79 -13.87 7.85 6.28
N ASN A 80 -12.80 8.06 5.51
CA ASN A 80 -11.39 8.09 5.96
C ASN A 80 -10.92 6.84 6.71
N LEU A 81 -11.36 5.65 6.30
CA LEU A 81 -10.85 4.39 6.83
C LEU A 81 -9.45 4.12 6.25
N SER A 82 -8.43 4.14 7.10
CA SER A 82 -7.03 4.02 6.72
C SER A 82 -6.28 3.06 7.65
N GLY A 83 -5.16 2.52 7.19
CA GLY A 83 -4.30 1.63 7.97
C GLY A 83 -4.94 0.29 8.38
N LEU A 84 -4.16 -0.78 8.39
CA LEU A 84 -4.66 -2.09 8.79
C LEU A 84 -3.55 -2.98 9.34
N THR A 85 -3.84 -3.67 10.44
CA THR A 85 -2.92 -4.67 11.00
C THR A 85 -3.66 -5.79 11.70
N TYR A 86 -3.11 -7.00 11.66
CA TYR A 86 -3.66 -8.16 12.34
C TYR A 86 -3.04 -8.32 13.74
N ASP A 87 -3.90 -8.59 14.73
CA ASP A 87 -3.51 -8.91 16.10
C ASP A 87 -3.81 -10.38 16.36
N ASP A 88 -2.75 -11.19 16.34
CA ASP A 88 -2.78 -12.64 16.55
C ASP A 88 -3.26 -13.04 17.95
N SER A 89 -3.13 -12.17 18.94
CA SER A 89 -3.59 -12.45 20.30
C SER A 89 -5.11 -12.28 20.45
N ALA A 90 -5.71 -11.38 19.68
CA ALA A 90 -7.13 -11.10 19.70
C ALA A 90 -7.91 -11.78 18.56
N ASP A 91 -7.21 -12.28 17.53
CA ASP A 91 -7.75 -12.85 16.29
C ASP A 91 -8.71 -11.87 15.57
N HIS A 92 -8.27 -10.63 15.44
CA HIS A 92 -9.00 -9.57 14.75
C HIS A 92 -8.04 -8.56 14.10
N LEU A 93 -8.61 -7.57 13.44
CA LEU A 93 -7.88 -6.51 12.74
C LEU A 93 -8.03 -5.20 13.51
N TRP A 94 -6.95 -4.43 13.55
CA TRP A 94 -6.94 -3.04 13.96
C TRP A 94 -6.85 -2.15 12.73
N ALA A 95 -7.71 -1.15 12.65
CA ALA A 95 -7.69 -0.11 11.61
C ALA A 95 -7.79 1.27 12.27
N VAL A 96 -7.47 2.34 11.53
CA VAL A 96 -7.64 3.71 12.00
C VAL A 96 -8.62 4.48 11.14
N VAL A 97 -9.17 5.55 11.71
CA VAL A 97 -9.94 6.56 10.97
C VAL A 97 -9.26 7.89 11.23
N ASN A 98 -8.95 8.64 10.17
CA ASN A 98 -8.24 9.93 10.30
C ASN A 98 -9.12 11.00 10.96
N ASN A 99 -10.41 11.10 10.59
CA ASN A 99 -11.27 12.18 11.05
C ASN A 99 -12.73 11.73 11.31
N PRO A 100 -13.21 11.75 12.57
CA PRO A 100 -12.42 12.00 13.78
C PRO A 100 -11.39 10.87 14.01
N GLU A 101 -10.29 11.18 14.71
CA GLU A 101 -9.22 10.22 14.98
C GLU A 101 -9.75 9.07 15.85
N GLU A 102 -9.78 7.86 15.29
CA GLU A 102 -10.28 6.67 15.98
C GLU A 102 -9.43 5.43 15.66
N LEU A 103 -9.31 4.55 16.64
CA LEU A 103 -8.84 3.18 16.45
C LEU A 103 -10.06 2.25 16.44
N LEU A 104 -10.11 1.34 15.48
CA LEU A 104 -11.20 0.39 15.28
C LEU A 104 -10.71 -1.04 15.44
N ALA A 105 -11.51 -1.87 16.10
CA ALA A 105 -11.40 -3.31 16.02
C ALA A 105 -12.41 -3.84 14.99
N ILE A 106 -11.94 -4.63 14.04
CA ILE A 106 -12.73 -5.19 12.94
C ILE A 106 -12.47 -6.70 12.87
N GLY A 107 -13.50 -7.51 12.70
CA GLY A 107 -13.35 -8.95 12.49
C GLY A 107 -12.75 -9.27 11.12
N LYS A 108 -12.20 -10.48 10.97
CA LYS A 108 -11.67 -10.99 9.69
C LYS A 108 -12.74 -11.10 8.58
N ASP A 109 -14.01 -11.00 8.95
CA ASP A 109 -15.17 -10.93 8.05
C ASP A 109 -15.66 -9.50 7.78
N GLY A 110 -14.91 -8.48 8.22
CA GLY A 110 -15.27 -7.06 8.05
C GLY A 110 -16.27 -6.55 9.08
N ARG A 111 -16.70 -7.37 10.05
CA ARG A 111 -17.67 -6.93 11.06
C ARG A 111 -17.04 -5.94 12.04
N PHE A 112 -17.72 -4.83 12.30
CA PHE A 112 -17.33 -3.91 13.36
C PHE A 112 -17.37 -4.60 14.74
N ILE A 113 -16.31 -4.43 15.54
CA ILE A 113 -16.21 -4.99 16.91
C ILE A 113 -16.26 -3.86 17.94
N ALA A 114 -15.36 -2.89 17.85
CA ALA A 114 -15.21 -1.81 18.82
C ALA A 114 -14.54 -0.58 18.22
N ARG A 115 -14.67 0.54 18.94
CA ARG A 115 -14.13 1.85 18.57
C ARG A 115 -13.53 2.52 19.79
N TYR A 116 -12.39 3.18 19.59
CA TYR A 116 -11.63 3.85 20.63
C TYR A 116 -11.24 5.24 20.11
N PRO A 117 -11.83 6.32 20.64
CA PRO A 117 -11.44 7.68 20.25
C PRO A 117 -9.98 7.95 20.58
N LEU A 118 -9.22 8.50 19.63
CA LEU A 118 -7.81 8.84 19.78
C LEU A 118 -7.66 10.33 20.12
N GLN A 119 -7.86 10.67 21.39
CA GLN A 119 -7.88 12.07 21.83
C GLN A 119 -6.48 12.68 21.82
N GLY A 120 -6.35 13.84 21.16
CA GLY A 120 -5.09 14.59 21.04
C GLY A 120 -4.15 14.06 19.94
N PHE A 121 -4.48 12.91 19.34
CA PHE A 121 -3.89 12.48 18.08
C PHE A 121 -4.32 13.45 16.97
N SER A 122 -3.61 13.42 15.86
CA SER A 122 -3.88 14.27 14.71
C SER A 122 -3.41 13.55 13.47
N ASP A 123 -4.25 13.51 12.46
CA ASP A 123 -3.89 13.04 11.12
C ASP A 123 -3.35 11.60 11.13
N VAL A 124 -4.16 10.69 11.68
CA VAL A 124 -3.77 9.30 11.88
C VAL A 124 -4.03 8.50 10.60
N GLU A 125 -2.98 7.90 10.05
CA GLU A 125 -3.05 7.14 8.78
C GLU A 125 -2.63 5.67 8.95
N GLY A 126 -1.57 5.42 9.71
CA GLY A 126 -1.00 4.09 9.84
C GLY A 126 -1.25 3.46 11.21
N VAL A 127 -1.46 2.14 11.23
CA VAL A 127 -1.40 1.33 12.46
C VAL A 127 -0.69 0.00 12.20
N THR A 128 0.16 -0.42 13.13
CA THR A 128 0.77 -1.77 13.07
C THR A 128 0.87 -2.40 14.46
N TYR A 129 0.62 -3.71 14.53
CA TYR A 129 0.72 -4.48 15.76
C TYR A 129 2.16 -4.92 16.00
N LEU A 130 2.69 -4.53 17.16
CA LEU A 130 4.07 -4.83 17.54
C LEU A 130 4.24 -6.22 18.12
N GLY A 131 3.15 -6.89 18.53
CA GLY A 131 3.20 -7.98 19.50
C GLY A 131 3.19 -7.49 20.94
N ASP A 132 3.07 -8.42 21.90
CA ASP A 132 3.05 -8.17 23.35
C ASP A 132 2.02 -7.12 23.81
N GLY A 133 0.90 -7.02 23.09
CA GLY A 133 -0.18 -6.08 23.42
C GLY A 133 0.19 -4.62 23.17
N LEU A 134 1.05 -4.33 22.19
CA LEU A 134 1.41 -2.98 21.77
C LEU A 134 1.06 -2.75 20.29
N LEU A 135 0.65 -1.53 19.97
CA LEU A 135 0.44 -1.01 18.62
C LEU A 135 1.35 0.21 18.41
N VAL A 136 1.73 0.47 17.16
CA VAL A 136 2.21 1.79 16.73
C VAL A 136 1.13 2.45 15.90
N VAL A 137 0.86 3.71 16.17
CA VAL A 137 -0.01 4.57 15.36
C VAL A 137 0.85 5.67 14.74
N ALA A 138 0.75 5.87 13.43
CA ALA A 138 1.41 6.95 12.71
C ALA A 138 0.53 8.19 12.69
N GLU A 139 1.13 9.35 12.99
CA GLU A 139 0.54 10.65 12.67
C GLU A 139 1.32 11.28 11.52
N GLU A 140 0.62 11.52 10.42
CA GLU A 140 1.18 11.89 9.13
C GLU A 140 1.92 13.24 9.22
N ARG A 141 1.19 14.34 9.45
CA ARG A 141 1.75 15.70 9.56
C ARG A 141 2.76 15.89 10.68
N ARG A 142 2.65 15.13 11.76
CA ARG A 142 3.60 15.22 12.90
C ARG A 142 4.84 14.37 12.68
N GLN A 143 4.86 13.52 11.65
CA GLN A 143 5.90 12.54 11.39
C GLN A 143 6.27 11.78 12.66
N SER A 144 5.23 11.36 13.40
CA SER A 144 5.38 10.78 14.73
C SER A 144 4.79 9.39 14.78
N LEU A 145 5.49 8.50 15.48
CA LEU A 145 5.13 7.12 15.72
C LEU A 145 4.80 7.00 17.19
N VAL A 146 3.54 6.70 17.51
CA VAL A 146 2.99 6.70 18.87
C VAL A 146 2.78 5.27 19.31
N ILE A 147 3.38 4.89 20.44
CA ILE A 147 3.30 3.52 20.95
C ILE A 147 2.16 3.44 21.95
N VAL A 148 1.09 2.73 21.57
CA VAL A 148 -0.12 2.60 22.37
C VAL A 148 -0.31 1.15 22.81
N PRO A 149 -0.77 0.89 24.05
CA PRO A 149 -1.17 -0.45 24.45
C PRO A 149 -2.46 -0.86 23.76
N VAL A 150 -2.60 -2.14 23.43
CA VAL A 150 -3.86 -2.71 22.94
C VAL A 150 -4.96 -2.46 23.99
N PRO A 151 -6.05 -1.76 23.63
CA PRO A 151 -7.05 -1.36 24.60
C PRO A 151 -7.89 -2.54 25.07
N LYS A 152 -7.91 -2.77 26.38
CA LYS A 152 -8.65 -3.89 27.00
C LYS A 152 -10.13 -3.58 27.24
N THR A 153 -10.49 -2.31 27.31
CA THR A 153 -11.85 -1.84 27.58
C THR A 153 -12.19 -0.66 26.68
N PRO A 154 -13.44 -0.53 26.20
CA PRO A 154 -13.88 0.62 25.43
C PRO A 154 -13.62 1.94 26.19
N GLY A 155 -13.09 2.92 25.49
CA GLY A 155 -12.77 4.23 26.07
C GLY A 155 -11.79 5.01 25.19
N PRO A 156 -11.64 6.32 25.44
CA PRO A 156 -10.67 7.13 24.71
C PRO A 156 -9.23 6.80 25.10
N LEU A 157 -8.33 6.82 24.12
CA LEU A 157 -6.89 6.77 24.32
C LEU A 157 -6.35 8.20 24.26
N GLN A 158 -5.67 8.64 25.33
CA GLN A 158 -5.13 10.00 25.42
C GLN A 158 -3.70 10.01 24.89
N ARG A 159 -3.44 10.78 23.83
CA ARG A 159 -2.11 10.86 23.21
C ARG A 159 -0.99 11.12 24.22
N GLU A 160 -1.22 12.05 25.13
CA GLU A 160 -0.24 12.53 26.11
C GLU A 160 0.20 11.47 27.13
N ASP A 161 -0.54 10.36 27.24
CA ASP A 161 -0.19 9.23 28.09
C ASP A 161 0.85 8.31 27.44
N TYR A 162 1.15 8.49 26.14
CA TYR A 162 1.96 7.56 25.35
C TYR A 162 3.30 8.13 24.91
N GLN A 163 4.27 7.22 24.79
CA GLN A 163 5.56 7.55 24.22
C GLN A 163 5.42 7.71 22.70
N SER A 164 6.13 8.69 22.15
CA SER A 164 6.23 8.88 20.71
C SER A 164 7.67 9.09 20.26
N ILE A 165 7.93 8.71 19.01
CA ILE A 165 9.17 8.98 18.32
C ILE A 165 8.82 9.88 17.13
N THR A 166 9.38 11.08 17.10
CA THR A 166 9.28 12.00 15.96
C THR A 166 10.57 11.96 15.17
N LEU A 167 10.49 11.62 13.88
CA LEU A 167 11.71 11.47 13.06
C LEU A 167 12.18 12.81 12.47
N GLY A 168 11.29 13.81 12.35
CA GLY A 168 11.63 15.15 11.82
C GLY A 168 12.30 15.11 10.45
N LEU A 169 11.93 14.13 9.62
CA LEU A 169 12.55 13.87 8.33
C LEU A 169 11.89 14.79 7.30
N HIS A 170 12.50 15.95 7.04
CA HIS A 170 12.07 16.95 6.04
C HIS A 170 10.76 17.67 6.40
N ALA A 171 10.88 18.79 7.13
CA ALA A 171 9.75 19.60 7.61
C ALA A 171 9.06 20.46 6.53
N GLU A 172 9.52 20.44 5.27
CA GLU A 172 9.04 21.36 4.22
C GLU A 172 8.19 20.70 3.12
N GLU A 173 7.96 19.38 3.17
CA GLU A 173 7.17 18.66 2.17
C GLU A 173 5.83 18.22 2.77
N ASN A 174 4.74 18.47 2.02
CA ASN A 174 3.34 18.38 2.48
C ASN A 174 2.79 16.94 2.66
N ASN A 175 3.63 15.91 2.73
CA ASN A 175 3.20 14.52 2.85
C ASN A 175 4.03 13.84 3.94
N GLY A 176 3.42 13.08 4.84
CA GLY A 176 4.06 12.47 6.00
C GLY A 176 4.10 10.94 5.93
N PHE A 177 3.76 10.27 7.04
CA PHE A 177 3.77 8.81 7.13
C PHE A 177 2.37 8.25 6.86
N GLU A 178 2.25 7.34 5.89
CA GLU A 178 0.97 6.71 5.54
C GLU A 178 0.82 5.34 6.19
N GLY A 179 1.80 4.46 5.95
CA GLY A 179 1.68 3.04 6.23
C GLY A 179 2.76 2.50 7.14
N LEU A 180 2.41 1.50 7.94
CA LEU A 180 3.29 0.87 8.92
C LEU A 180 3.25 -0.66 8.81
N GLY A 181 4.43 -1.29 8.81
CA GLY A 181 4.59 -2.74 8.85
C GLY A 181 5.72 -3.14 9.79
N TYR A 182 5.58 -4.24 10.53
CA TYR A 182 6.53 -4.58 11.58
C TYR A 182 7.04 -6.02 11.50
N ASP A 183 8.36 -6.18 11.52
CA ASP A 183 9.04 -7.44 11.74
C ASP A 183 9.30 -7.61 13.24
N ARG A 184 8.50 -8.46 13.91
CA ARG A 184 8.62 -8.65 15.36
C ARG A 184 9.89 -9.39 15.72
N ARG A 185 10.35 -10.31 14.86
CA ARG A 185 11.54 -11.13 15.11
C ARG A 185 12.83 -10.31 14.96
N GLY A 186 12.87 -9.42 13.96
CA GLY A 186 14.00 -8.56 13.68
C GLY A 186 14.02 -7.24 14.46
N ASP A 187 12.93 -6.86 15.12
CA ASP A 187 12.72 -5.53 15.72
C ASP A 187 12.93 -4.41 14.68
N ARG A 188 12.23 -4.53 13.56
CA ARG A 188 12.30 -3.60 12.41
C ARG A 188 10.91 -3.07 12.07
N LEU A 189 10.72 -1.77 12.17
CA LEU A 189 9.51 -1.07 11.72
C LEU A 189 9.75 -0.48 10.34
N PHE A 190 8.93 -0.86 9.38
CA PHE A 190 8.87 -0.28 8.05
C PHE A 190 7.82 0.83 8.05
N VAL A 191 8.18 1.99 7.51
CA VAL A 191 7.32 3.16 7.40
C VAL A 191 7.35 3.65 5.97
N VAL A 192 6.19 3.83 5.34
CA VAL A 192 6.07 4.40 4.00
C VAL A 192 5.58 5.85 4.05
N LYS A 193 6.05 6.63 3.08
CA LYS A 193 5.58 7.97 2.75
C LYS A 193 5.11 7.96 1.31
N GLU A 194 3.91 8.49 1.08
CA GLU A 194 3.19 8.38 -0.18
C GLU A 194 3.95 8.97 -1.37
N HIS A 195 4.17 10.29 -1.35
CA HIS A 195 4.51 11.07 -2.54
C HIS A 195 5.51 12.20 -2.26
N SER A 196 6.25 12.61 -3.31
CA SER A 196 7.15 13.77 -3.39
C SER A 196 8.16 14.00 -2.24
N PRO A 197 9.23 13.18 -2.16
CA PRO A 197 9.40 11.89 -2.83
C PRO A 197 8.74 10.76 -2.01
N ARG A 198 8.37 9.68 -2.69
CA ARG A 198 8.02 8.42 -2.02
C ARG A 198 9.22 7.93 -1.20
N LYS A 199 8.99 7.45 0.03
CA LYS A 199 10.05 6.87 0.89
C LYS A 199 9.61 5.57 1.53
N LEU A 200 10.60 4.69 1.77
CA LEU A 200 10.48 3.50 2.58
C LEU A 200 11.58 3.57 3.64
N TYR A 201 11.21 3.79 4.89
CA TYR A 201 12.13 3.79 6.02
C TYR A 201 12.10 2.45 6.74
N GLU A 202 13.27 1.98 7.18
CA GLU A 202 13.41 0.87 8.12
C GLU A 202 14.00 1.40 9.42
N ILE A 203 13.24 1.27 10.51
CA ILE A 203 13.61 1.71 11.84
C ILE A 203 13.89 0.48 12.69
N GLN A 204 15.15 0.29 13.04
CA GLN A 204 15.60 -0.85 13.84
C GLN A 204 15.74 -0.47 15.31
N GLY A 205 15.47 -1.41 16.21
CA GLY A 205 15.72 -1.23 17.64
C GLY A 205 14.60 -0.52 18.41
N LEU A 206 13.37 -0.52 17.87
CA LEU A 206 12.21 0.11 18.50
C LEU A 206 11.90 -0.52 19.87
N ARG A 207 11.79 -1.85 19.94
CA ARG A 207 11.54 -2.56 21.21
C ARG A 207 12.67 -2.38 22.20
N ARG A 208 13.92 -2.42 21.74
CA ARG A 208 15.08 -2.16 22.61
C ARG A 208 15.02 -0.76 23.22
N THR A 209 14.61 0.23 22.44
CA THR A 209 14.42 1.62 22.87
C THR A 209 13.30 1.73 23.91
N LEU A 210 12.16 1.08 23.68
CA LEU A 210 11.05 1.00 24.65
C LEU A 210 11.46 0.31 25.97
N ALA A 211 12.38 -0.65 25.91
CA ALA A 211 12.97 -1.30 27.08
C ALA A 211 14.07 -0.46 27.78
N GLY A 212 14.23 0.81 27.42
CA GLY A 212 15.18 1.74 28.05
C GLY A 212 16.59 1.74 27.45
N HIS A 213 16.83 0.98 26.38
CA HIS A 213 18.11 0.94 25.67
C HIS A 213 18.03 1.76 24.39
N LEU A 214 18.17 3.09 24.51
CA LEU A 214 18.07 4.01 23.37
C LEU A 214 19.06 3.63 22.25
N SER A 215 18.58 2.95 21.23
CA SER A 215 19.38 2.36 20.14
C SER A 215 18.53 2.25 18.88
N LEU A 216 17.99 3.38 18.43
CA LEU A 216 17.29 3.48 17.16
C LEU A 216 18.29 3.67 16.02
N ASN A 217 18.09 2.92 14.93
CA ASN A 217 18.79 3.12 13.67
C ASN A 217 17.75 3.30 12.58
N ILE A 218 17.81 4.41 11.84
CA ILE A 218 16.87 4.74 10.77
C ILE A 218 17.62 4.58 9.45
N ILE A 219 17.10 3.72 8.59
CA ILE A 219 17.68 3.42 7.28
C ILE A 219 16.67 3.86 6.22
N ASP A 220 17.11 4.71 5.29
CA ASP A 220 16.34 5.00 4.08
C ASP A 220 16.57 3.86 3.06
N ARG A 221 15.49 3.16 2.71
CA ARG A 221 15.45 2.06 1.73
C ARG A 221 14.98 2.52 0.35
N GLU A 222 15.19 3.78 -0.01
CA GLU A 222 14.86 4.33 -1.33
C GLU A 222 15.31 3.43 -2.50
N SER A 223 16.48 2.80 -2.41
CA SER A 223 16.97 1.89 -3.46
C SER A 223 16.11 0.66 -3.72
N TRP A 224 15.22 0.28 -2.79
CA TRP A 224 14.29 -0.86 -2.97
C TRP A 224 13.07 -0.48 -3.81
N ILE A 225 12.72 0.81 -3.83
CA ILE A 225 11.50 1.34 -4.45
C ILE A 225 11.79 2.27 -5.64
N ALA A 226 13.04 2.65 -5.87
CA ALA A 226 13.45 3.61 -6.90
C ALA A 226 13.26 3.13 -8.34
N ASP A 227 13.30 1.81 -8.57
CA ASP A 227 13.10 1.17 -9.89
C ASP A 227 11.68 0.59 -10.06
N LYS A 228 10.75 0.94 -9.15
CA LYS A 228 9.38 0.42 -9.12
C LYS A 228 8.39 1.47 -9.64
N ASP A 229 8.61 1.93 -10.88
CA ASP A 229 7.83 3.03 -11.49
C ASP A 229 6.32 2.71 -11.59
N MET A 230 5.95 1.43 -11.67
CA MET A 230 4.55 0.99 -11.70
C MET A 230 3.77 1.22 -10.40
N ALA A 231 4.45 1.38 -9.27
CA ALA A 231 3.88 1.84 -8.01
C ALA A 231 4.17 3.33 -7.95
N THR A 232 3.18 4.20 -8.11
CA THR A 232 3.41 5.65 -8.20
C THR A 232 3.42 6.30 -6.81
N ASP A 233 2.73 5.70 -5.86
CA ASP A 233 2.60 6.08 -4.45
C ASP A 233 2.86 4.88 -3.51
N LEU A 234 2.79 5.11 -2.19
CA LEU A 234 2.75 4.06 -1.17
C LEU A 234 1.79 4.43 -0.03
N ALA A 235 0.60 3.84 -0.05
CA ALA A 235 -0.39 3.98 1.02
C ALA A 235 -0.14 3.03 2.20
N SER A 236 0.41 1.82 1.96
CA SER A 236 0.56 0.82 3.02
C SER A 236 1.77 -0.11 2.82
N VAL A 237 2.21 -0.71 3.92
CA VAL A 237 3.27 -1.73 3.94
C VAL A 237 2.99 -2.81 4.97
N HIS A 238 3.16 -4.07 4.58
CA HIS A 238 3.15 -5.22 5.47
C HIS A 238 4.46 -5.99 5.38
N PHE A 239 4.94 -6.51 6.51
CA PHE A 239 6.06 -7.44 6.55
C PHE A 239 5.51 -8.83 6.91
N ASP A 240 5.67 -9.78 6.00
CA ASP A 240 5.26 -11.16 6.24
C ASP A 240 6.41 -11.94 6.90
N GLU A 241 6.21 -12.36 8.15
CA GLU A 241 7.23 -13.07 8.92
C GLU A 241 7.50 -14.50 8.41
N ARG A 242 6.59 -15.07 7.63
CA ARG A 242 6.70 -16.43 7.09
C ARG A 242 7.72 -16.51 5.96
N THR A 243 7.69 -15.52 5.07
CA THR A 243 8.57 -15.41 3.90
C THR A 243 9.74 -14.45 4.13
N GLY A 244 9.60 -13.50 5.04
CA GLY A 244 10.53 -12.39 5.23
C GLY A 244 10.40 -11.30 4.16
N HIS A 245 9.29 -11.28 3.42
CA HIS A 245 9.02 -10.36 2.33
C HIS A 245 8.23 -9.13 2.81
N LEU A 246 8.30 -8.07 2.02
CA LEU A 246 7.43 -6.90 2.16
C LEU A 246 6.33 -6.94 1.11
N VAL A 247 5.12 -6.55 1.50
CA VAL A 247 4.04 -6.21 0.58
C VAL A 247 3.79 -4.71 0.67
N LEU A 248 3.91 -4.04 -0.47
CA LEU A 248 3.67 -2.62 -0.64
C LEU A 248 2.33 -2.40 -1.35
N LEU A 249 1.53 -1.46 -0.86
CA LEU A 249 0.26 -1.03 -1.47
C LEU A 249 0.46 0.31 -2.18
N SER A 250 0.02 0.41 -3.42
CA SER A 250 -0.05 1.65 -4.20
C SER A 250 -1.50 1.91 -4.57
N GLU A 251 -2.07 2.97 -4.01
CA GLU A 251 -3.45 3.40 -4.19
C GLU A 251 -3.66 3.89 -5.63
N GLU A 252 -2.84 4.85 -6.07
CA GLU A 252 -2.95 5.47 -7.39
C GLU A 252 -2.81 4.44 -8.51
N ALA A 253 -1.90 3.47 -8.34
CA ALA A 253 -1.71 2.39 -9.29
C ALA A 253 -2.71 1.24 -9.13
N ASN A 254 -3.50 1.22 -8.06
CA ASN A 254 -4.45 0.15 -7.68
C ASN A 254 -3.77 -1.23 -7.74
N MET A 255 -2.70 -1.40 -6.97
CA MET A 255 -1.96 -2.66 -6.96
C MET A 255 -1.19 -2.90 -5.67
N MET A 256 -0.86 -4.18 -5.46
CA MET A 256 0.06 -4.64 -4.41
C MET A 256 1.32 -5.21 -5.05
N LEU A 257 2.48 -4.94 -4.45
CA LEU A 257 3.79 -5.43 -4.88
C LEU A 257 4.45 -6.21 -3.76
N GLU A 258 5.01 -7.38 -4.09
CA GLU A 258 5.80 -8.18 -3.16
C GLU A 258 7.30 -7.97 -3.44
N LEU A 259 8.05 -7.62 -2.40
CA LEU A 259 9.51 -7.49 -2.43
C LEU A 259 10.16 -8.53 -1.52
N ASP A 260 11.24 -9.16 -1.96
CA ASP A 260 12.05 -10.02 -1.11
C ASP A 260 12.88 -9.22 -0.08
N ALA A 261 13.64 -9.93 0.76
CA ALA A 261 14.45 -9.34 1.83
C ALA A 261 15.58 -8.41 1.31
N GLU A 262 15.86 -8.43 0.00
CA GLU A 262 16.83 -7.57 -0.66
C GLU A 262 16.18 -6.41 -1.44
N GLY A 263 14.85 -6.28 -1.40
CA GLY A 263 14.09 -5.23 -2.10
C GLY A 263 13.81 -5.53 -3.57
N LYS A 264 14.04 -6.76 -4.02
CA LYS A 264 13.76 -7.16 -5.40
C LYS A 264 12.30 -7.60 -5.52
N MET A 265 11.65 -7.16 -6.60
CA MET A 265 10.27 -7.53 -6.88
C MET A 265 10.13 -9.02 -7.18
N VAL A 266 9.22 -9.66 -6.44
CA VAL A 266 8.86 -11.08 -6.55
C VAL A 266 7.59 -11.25 -7.37
N SER A 267 6.52 -10.57 -6.97
CA SER A 267 5.20 -10.70 -7.59
C SER A 267 4.38 -9.41 -7.42
N PHE A 268 3.22 -9.33 -8.09
CA PHE A 268 2.26 -8.24 -7.90
C PHE A 268 0.82 -8.72 -8.12
N ARG A 269 -0.15 -7.94 -7.63
CA ARG A 269 -1.57 -8.16 -7.87
C ARG A 269 -2.26 -6.85 -8.19
N SER A 270 -2.96 -6.80 -9.32
CA SER A 270 -3.83 -5.67 -9.65
C SER A 270 -5.13 -5.73 -8.87
N LEU A 271 -5.58 -4.57 -8.42
CA LEU A 271 -6.86 -4.34 -7.74
C LEU A 271 -7.90 -3.72 -8.68
N TRP A 272 -7.66 -3.78 -10.00
CA TRP A 272 -8.62 -3.33 -11.00
C TRP A 272 -9.74 -4.36 -11.16
N ARG A 273 -10.91 -3.88 -11.57
CA ARG A 273 -12.06 -4.71 -11.96
C ARG A 273 -11.65 -5.90 -12.83
N GLY A 274 -12.13 -7.08 -12.48
CA GLY A 274 -11.89 -8.33 -13.21
C GLY A 274 -10.53 -8.99 -12.93
N PHE A 275 -9.64 -8.33 -12.18
CA PHE A 275 -8.49 -8.97 -11.55
C PHE A 275 -8.86 -9.37 -10.12
N ALA A 276 -8.13 -10.34 -9.54
CA ALA A 276 -8.42 -10.81 -8.19
C ALA A 276 -9.85 -11.32 -7.94
N GLY A 277 -10.65 -11.58 -8.99
CA GLY A 277 -12.07 -11.90 -8.84
C GLY A 277 -12.97 -10.72 -8.47
N LEU A 278 -12.43 -9.49 -8.43
CA LEU A 278 -13.15 -8.28 -8.03
C LEU A 278 -14.26 -7.89 -9.02
N GLU A 279 -15.44 -7.56 -8.51
CA GLU A 279 -16.57 -7.10 -9.31
C GLU A 279 -16.33 -5.70 -9.90
N ASP A 280 -15.71 -4.81 -9.12
CA ASP A 280 -15.28 -3.45 -9.47
C ASP A 280 -13.85 -3.17 -8.97
N SER A 281 -13.18 -2.12 -9.48
CA SER A 281 -11.85 -1.76 -8.97
C SER A 281 -11.95 -1.31 -7.51
N VAL A 282 -10.94 -1.66 -6.69
CA VAL A 282 -10.83 -1.12 -5.33
C VAL A 282 -10.64 0.40 -5.45
N PRO A 283 -11.53 1.24 -4.86
CA PRO A 283 -11.53 2.67 -5.18
C PRO A 283 -10.26 3.41 -4.74
N GLN A 284 -9.90 3.29 -3.47
CA GLN A 284 -8.81 4.02 -2.81
C GLN A 284 -8.26 3.14 -1.68
N ALA A 285 -7.26 2.31 -1.97
CA ALA A 285 -6.81 1.28 -1.05
C ALA A 285 -5.80 1.85 -0.03
N GLU A 286 -6.17 1.89 1.26
CA GLU A 286 -5.41 2.63 2.29
C GLU A 286 -4.78 1.74 3.38
N GLY A 287 -5.06 0.44 3.36
CA GLY A 287 -4.48 -0.46 4.36
C GLY A 287 -4.54 -1.89 3.92
N LEU A 288 -3.48 -2.65 4.19
CA LEU A 288 -3.48 -4.10 4.01
C LEU A 288 -2.76 -4.82 5.14
N THR A 289 -3.10 -6.08 5.34
CA THR A 289 -2.39 -6.96 6.27
C THR A 289 -2.67 -8.43 5.95
N PHE A 290 -1.90 -9.33 6.55
CA PHE A 290 -2.12 -10.77 6.45
C PHE A 290 -2.31 -11.36 7.85
N ASP A 291 -3.14 -12.40 7.95
CA ASP A 291 -3.20 -13.22 9.17
C ASP A 291 -2.21 -14.39 9.14
N ASP A 292 -2.16 -15.15 10.24
CA ASP A 292 -1.26 -16.31 10.39
C ASP A 292 -1.56 -17.44 9.38
N ASP A 293 -2.80 -17.52 8.91
CA ASP A 293 -3.24 -18.49 7.90
C ASP A 293 -2.87 -18.05 6.47
N GLY A 294 -2.39 -16.82 6.30
CA GLY A 294 -1.98 -16.24 5.03
C GLY A 294 -3.12 -15.62 4.22
N ASN A 295 -4.29 -15.39 4.85
CA ASN A 295 -5.36 -14.61 4.24
C ASN A 295 -4.96 -13.14 4.21
N LEU A 296 -5.26 -12.46 3.11
CA LEU A 296 -5.00 -11.04 2.93
C LEU A 296 -6.27 -10.25 3.26
N TYR A 297 -6.12 -9.18 4.01
CA TYR A 297 -7.19 -8.23 4.30
C TYR A 297 -6.79 -6.86 3.78
N LEU A 298 -7.77 -6.12 3.27
CA LEU A 298 -7.58 -4.80 2.72
C LEU A 298 -8.74 -3.90 3.12
N VAL A 299 -8.43 -2.64 3.43
CA VAL A 299 -9.42 -1.58 3.62
C VAL A 299 -9.24 -0.50 2.56
N SER A 300 -10.34 0.16 2.21
CA SER A 300 -10.36 1.19 1.20
C SER A 300 -11.34 2.30 1.58
N GLU A 301 -11.02 3.53 1.22
CA GLU A 301 -11.96 4.64 1.37
C GLU A 301 -13.22 4.46 0.50
N PRO A 302 -14.38 4.98 0.96
CA PRO A 302 -14.55 5.69 2.24
C PRO A 302 -14.55 4.75 3.47
N ASN A 303 -14.97 3.49 3.31
CA ASN A 303 -15.16 2.55 4.43
C ASN A 303 -15.29 1.08 4.02
N LEU A 304 -14.68 0.67 2.91
CA LEU A 304 -14.85 -0.67 2.35
C LEU A 304 -13.84 -1.65 2.93
N PHE A 305 -14.29 -2.89 3.16
CA PHE A 305 -13.49 -4.01 3.61
C PHE A 305 -13.46 -5.12 2.55
N TYR A 306 -12.28 -5.70 2.37
CA TYR A 306 -12.02 -6.82 1.50
C TYR A 306 -11.25 -7.90 2.22
N ALA A 307 -11.54 -9.16 1.89
CA ALA A 307 -10.74 -10.31 2.29
C ALA A 307 -10.43 -11.15 1.05
N PHE A 308 -9.18 -11.56 0.91
CA PHE A 308 -8.69 -12.38 -0.18
C PHE A 308 -8.06 -13.66 0.38
N GLU A 309 -8.28 -14.76 -0.32
CA GLU A 309 -7.64 -16.04 -0.02
C GLU A 309 -6.77 -16.48 -1.19
N ARG A 310 -5.66 -17.13 -0.87
CA ARG A 310 -4.82 -17.74 -1.88
C ARG A 310 -5.56 -18.95 -2.45
N LYS A 311 -5.72 -18.98 -3.77
CA LYS A 311 -6.31 -20.10 -4.48
C LYS A 311 -5.50 -21.36 -4.19
N GLN A 312 -6.10 -22.34 -3.55
CA GLN A 312 -5.47 -23.66 -3.40
C GLN A 312 -5.57 -24.40 -4.73
N GLU A 313 -4.45 -24.87 -5.27
CA GLU A 313 -4.47 -25.86 -6.34
C GLU A 313 -5.13 -27.14 -5.80
N GLY A 314 -6.24 -27.54 -6.43
CA GLY A 314 -6.95 -28.80 -6.14
C GLY A 314 -6.39 -30.00 -6.88
#